data_AF-A0A0V0GAU5-F1
#
_entry.id   AF-A0A0V0GAU5-F1
#
_cell.length_a   1.000
_cell.length_b   1.000
_cell.length_c   1.000
_cell.angle_alpha   90.00
_cell.angle_beta   90.00
_cell.angle_gamma   90.00
#
_symmetry.space_group_name_H-M   'P 1'
#
loop_
_entity.id
_entity.type
_entity.pdbx_description
1 polymer ?
#
loop_
_entity_poly.entity_id
_entity_poly.type
_entity_poly.pdbx_seq_one_letter_code
_entity_poly.pdbx_strand_id
1 'polypeptide(L)'
;MEKAEAQQEADLRLTSKKIRAEQERELKEFRESQKQEMRLLKQEVDLMPKDRRKSAFKTRKEKMESEHEEREKLFLQKLNENHEISLRRLSDSHRDKIALMDRQFLQQKQQLMRAREAALWELEERHIHEKHQLAKRQLKDGFFLQRHQMLIRHDKELDHMKRMNSRKEEDMIKRQTIEKRAHPKRIKSEMKVREMMFRESMRIRMANSPDPDHERNMLKKFQENEKKRYRLETQRFDQKHLRQLEELRATSETTIKELEQLQNEKRKMLMEHETMKLKEQEEAYSKELKDWKAQLKPRKQLLESEFSAALKRHEEANGYKIGQLMVAAGLVTITGCESSPNTSSASDIEFDTVSLRLLEPAFRPRTYSVPIRFDSWPRFTIPRPRLNTFTFKN
;
A
#
# COMPACT_ATOMS: atom_id res chain seq x y z
N MET A 1 4.85 -6.30 43.84
CA MET A 1 5.83 -7.23 44.42
C MET A 1 6.05 -6.93 45.88
N GLU A 2 6.64 -5.79 46.25
CA GLU A 2 6.93 -5.42 47.65
C GLU A 2 5.74 -5.53 48.63
N LYS A 3 4.54 -5.06 48.24
CA LYS A 3 3.32 -5.21 49.06
C LYS A 3 2.87 -6.67 49.24
N ALA A 4 3.12 -7.53 48.24
CA ALA A 4 2.76 -8.95 48.31
C ALA A 4 3.75 -9.70 49.21
N GLU A 5 5.04 -9.39 49.13
CA GLU A 5 6.09 -9.96 49.98
C GLU A 5 5.89 -9.58 51.45
N ALA A 6 5.58 -8.31 51.74
CA ALA A 6 5.28 -7.86 53.10
C ALA A 6 4.06 -8.57 53.70
N GLN A 7 3.02 -8.83 52.89
CA GLN A 7 1.85 -9.58 53.33
C GLN A 7 2.19 -11.05 53.62
N GLN A 8 3.01 -11.68 52.77
CA GLN A 8 3.44 -13.07 52.97
C GLN A 8 4.25 -13.24 54.25
N GLU A 9 5.13 -12.29 54.57
CA GLU A 9 5.89 -12.30 55.81
C GLU A 9 4.99 -12.13 57.03
N ALA A 10 3.99 -11.24 56.95
CA ALA A 10 3.00 -11.06 58.01
C ALA A 10 2.18 -12.34 58.25
N ASP A 11 1.72 -12.99 57.17
CA ASP A 11 0.91 -14.22 57.21
C ASP A 11 1.71 -15.40 57.79
N LEU A 12 2.99 -15.53 57.44
CA LEU A 12 3.90 -16.53 58.02
C LEU A 12 4.08 -16.31 59.53
N ARG A 13 4.32 -15.06 59.95
CA ARG A 13 4.47 -14.72 61.38
C ARG A 13 3.21 -15.02 62.17
N LEU A 14 2.05 -14.63 61.67
CA LEU A 14 0.75 -14.86 62.31
C LEU A 14 0.44 -16.36 62.43
N THR A 15 0.67 -17.12 61.36
CA THR A 15 0.41 -18.56 61.32
C THR A 15 1.36 -19.32 62.23
N SER A 16 2.66 -18.97 62.24
CA SER A 16 3.64 -19.53 63.18
C SER A 16 3.26 -19.28 64.63
N LYS A 17 2.82 -18.06 64.96
CA LYS A 17 2.36 -17.71 66.31
C LYS A 17 1.12 -18.50 66.71
N LYS A 18 0.16 -18.66 65.79
CA LYS A 18 -1.07 -19.45 66.03
C LYS A 18 -0.75 -20.92 66.30
N ILE A 19 0.11 -21.55 65.49
CA ILE A 19 0.48 -22.95 65.68
C ILE A 19 1.21 -23.15 67.02
N ARG A 20 2.10 -22.23 67.41
CA ARG A 20 2.78 -22.32 68.73
C ARG A 20 1.80 -22.26 69.90
N ALA A 21 0.82 -21.35 69.86
CA ALA A 21 -0.21 -21.27 70.90
C ALA A 21 -1.07 -22.55 70.97
N GLU A 22 -1.35 -23.17 69.82
CA GLU A 22 -2.09 -24.44 69.74
C GLU A 22 -1.25 -25.62 70.26
N GLN A 23 0.04 -25.69 69.91
CA GLN A 23 0.98 -26.67 70.46
C GLN A 23 1.08 -26.62 71.98
N GLU A 24 1.13 -25.42 72.58
CA GLU A 24 1.14 -25.25 74.04
C GLU A 24 -0.14 -25.78 74.69
N ARG A 25 -1.29 -25.51 74.07
CA ARG A 25 -2.60 -26.02 74.54
C ARG A 25 -2.66 -27.55 74.46
N GLU A 26 -2.31 -28.12 73.31
CA GLU A 26 -2.35 -29.57 73.10
C GLU A 26 -1.35 -30.30 74.00
N LEU A 27 -0.16 -29.74 74.24
CA LEU A 27 0.83 -30.28 75.17
C LEU A 27 0.33 -30.26 76.62
N LYS A 28 -0.41 -29.21 77.01
CA LYS A 28 -1.02 -29.12 78.33
C LYS A 28 -2.09 -30.21 78.50
N GLU A 29 -3.00 -30.35 77.55
CA GLU A 29 -4.04 -31.38 77.55
C GLU A 29 -3.45 -32.80 77.58
N PHE A 30 -2.38 -33.04 76.81
CA PHE A 30 -1.65 -34.32 76.81
C PHE A 30 -1.00 -34.64 78.16
N ARG A 31 -0.38 -33.66 78.82
CA ARG A 31 0.20 -33.85 80.16
C ARG A 31 -0.85 -34.05 81.24
N GLU A 32 -2.02 -33.41 81.11
CA GLU A 32 -3.16 -33.63 82.00
C GLU A 32 -3.73 -35.06 81.87
N SER A 33 -3.81 -35.59 80.65
CA SER A 33 -4.26 -36.98 80.42
C SER A 33 -3.28 -38.01 81.00
N GLN A 34 -1.96 -37.82 80.84
CA GLN A 34 -0.95 -38.68 81.48
C GLN A 34 -1.07 -38.67 83.02
N LYS A 35 -1.28 -37.49 83.62
CA LYS A 35 -1.53 -37.38 85.08
C LYS A 35 -2.80 -38.14 85.50
N GLN A 36 -3.84 -38.12 84.69
CA GLN A 36 -5.07 -38.86 84.94
C GLN A 36 -4.84 -40.38 84.86
N GLU A 37 -4.11 -40.87 83.84
CA GLU A 37 -3.71 -42.29 83.73
C GLU A 37 -2.93 -42.75 84.97
N MET A 38 -1.98 -41.93 85.45
CA MET A 38 -1.21 -42.24 86.66
C MET A 38 -2.09 -42.34 87.93
N ARG A 39 -3.14 -41.51 88.03
CA ARG A 39 -4.11 -41.59 89.14
C ARG A 39 -4.95 -42.88 89.07
N LEU A 40 -5.38 -43.27 87.88
CA LEU A 40 -6.13 -44.51 87.66
C LEU A 40 -5.26 -45.74 87.98
N LEU A 41 -4.00 -45.76 87.55
CA LEU A 41 -3.06 -46.83 87.91
C LEU A 41 -2.92 -46.99 89.42
N LYS A 42 -2.82 -45.87 90.16
CA LYS A 42 -2.75 -45.90 91.63
C LYS A 42 -4.02 -46.52 92.23
N GLN A 43 -5.19 -46.12 91.76
CA GLN A 43 -6.48 -46.68 92.22
C GLN A 43 -6.58 -48.19 91.92
N GLU A 44 -6.14 -48.64 90.74
CA GLU A 44 -6.13 -50.07 90.39
C GLU A 44 -5.22 -50.90 91.30
N VAL A 45 -4.02 -50.39 91.63
CA VAL A 45 -3.08 -51.11 92.50
C VAL A 45 -3.57 -51.13 93.95
N ASP A 46 -4.28 -50.10 94.42
CA ASP A 46 -4.89 -50.05 95.75
C ASP A 46 -5.97 -51.13 95.97
N LEU A 47 -6.57 -51.65 94.89
CA LEU A 47 -7.56 -52.74 94.91
C LEU A 47 -6.92 -54.15 94.95
N MET A 48 -5.59 -54.28 94.83
CA MET A 48 -4.91 -55.58 94.83
C MET A 48 -4.68 -56.17 96.24
N PRO A 49 -4.33 -57.46 96.39
CA PRO A 49 -3.93 -58.05 97.67
C PRO A 49 -2.69 -57.37 98.28
N LYS A 50 -2.72 -57.07 99.59
CA LYS A 50 -1.70 -56.26 100.30
C LYS A 50 -0.26 -56.71 100.05
N ASP A 51 -0.03 -58.02 99.97
CA ASP A 51 1.31 -58.63 99.85
C ASP A 51 1.97 -58.38 98.49
N ARG A 52 1.18 -58.02 97.46
CA ARG A 52 1.65 -57.79 96.08
C ARG A 52 1.60 -56.32 95.65
N ARG A 53 0.95 -55.43 96.42
CA ARG A 53 0.78 -54.01 96.04
C ARG A 53 2.11 -53.29 95.82
N LYS A 54 3.08 -53.48 96.72
CA LYS A 54 4.35 -52.75 96.69
C LYS A 54 5.20 -53.09 95.45
N SER A 55 5.30 -54.38 95.10
CA SER A 55 6.04 -54.83 93.92
C SER A 55 5.28 -54.57 92.61
N ALA A 56 3.95 -54.72 92.61
CA ALA A 56 3.11 -54.42 91.46
C ALA A 56 3.06 -52.92 91.14
N PHE A 57 2.95 -52.05 92.16
CA PHE A 57 2.99 -50.60 91.98
C PHE A 57 4.32 -50.15 91.39
N LYS A 58 5.44 -50.62 91.95
CA LYS A 58 6.78 -50.24 91.47
C LYS A 58 6.98 -50.61 90.00
N THR A 59 6.71 -51.87 89.64
CA THR A 59 6.93 -52.37 88.27
C THR A 59 5.99 -51.73 87.26
N ARG A 60 4.69 -51.59 87.60
CA ARG A 60 3.72 -50.97 86.68
C ARG A 60 3.92 -49.46 86.55
N LYS A 61 4.34 -48.78 87.62
CA LYS A 61 4.68 -47.37 87.60
C LYS A 61 5.90 -47.11 86.71
N GLU A 62 7.00 -47.84 86.90
CA GLU A 62 8.21 -47.70 86.06
C GLU A 62 7.88 -47.99 84.58
N LYS A 63 7.06 -49.01 84.30
CA LYS A 63 6.58 -49.30 82.94
C LYS A 63 5.72 -48.15 82.37
N MET A 64 4.76 -47.63 83.13
CA MET A 64 3.88 -46.55 82.68
C MET A 64 4.63 -45.23 82.50
N GLU A 65 5.62 -44.92 83.35
CA GLU A 65 6.50 -43.76 83.20
C GLU A 65 7.34 -43.86 81.92
N SER A 66 7.92 -45.04 81.64
CA SER A 66 8.65 -45.27 80.38
C SER A 66 7.74 -45.15 79.14
N GLU A 67 6.51 -45.69 79.19
CA GLU A 67 5.52 -45.54 78.10
C GLU A 67 5.05 -44.08 77.95
N HIS A 68 4.96 -43.31 79.05
CA HIS A 68 4.64 -41.88 79.03
C HIS A 68 5.73 -41.06 78.37
N GLU A 69 7.00 -41.33 78.69
CA GLU A 69 8.15 -40.67 78.07
C GLU A 69 8.21 -40.94 76.55
N GLU A 70 8.00 -42.20 76.13
CA GLU A 70 7.98 -42.56 74.72
C GLU A 70 6.81 -41.90 73.98
N ARG A 71 5.61 -41.89 74.58
CA ARG A 71 4.44 -41.20 74.02
C ARG A 71 4.62 -39.69 73.96
N GLU A 72 5.21 -39.06 74.98
CA GLU A 72 5.48 -37.61 74.98
C GLU A 72 6.49 -37.27 73.87
N LYS A 73 7.53 -38.10 73.67
CA LYS A 73 8.50 -37.93 72.59
C LYS A 73 7.83 -37.99 71.20
N LEU A 74 7.01 -39.01 70.95
CA LEU A 74 6.28 -39.15 69.68
C LEU A 74 5.27 -38.01 69.46
N PHE A 75 4.62 -37.56 70.52
CA PHE A 75 3.68 -36.45 70.48
C PHE A 75 4.36 -35.13 70.10
N LEU A 76 5.49 -34.81 70.75
CA LEU A 76 6.29 -33.62 70.42
C LEU A 76 6.84 -33.68 68.99
N GLN A 77 7.30 -34.86 68.55
CA GLN A 77 7.71 -35.06 67.16
C GLN A 77 6.56 -34.76 66.19
N LYS A 78 5.36 -35.30 66.45
CA LYS A 78 4.17 -35.08 65.61
C LYS A 78 3.75 -33.60 65.59
N LEU A 79 3.81 -32.90 66.73
CA LEU A 79 3.55 -31.46 66.80
C LEU A 79 4.54 -30.66 65.94
N ASN A 80 5.82 -31.01 65.97
CA ASN A 80 6.85 -30.36 65.15
C ASN A 80 6.65 -30.66 63.66
N GLU A 81 6.41 -31.92 63.29
CA GLU A 81 6.11 -32.31 61.91
C GLU A 81 4.89 -31.58 61.36
N ASN A 82 3.80 -31.48 62.13
CA ASN A 82 2.59 -30.75 61.74
C ASN A 82 2.85 -29.25 61.55
N HIS A 83 3.67 -28.64 62.42
CA HIS A 83 4.06 -27.24 62.29
C HIS A 83 4.84 -27.00 61.00
N GLU A 84 5.85 -27.83 60.74
CA GLU A 84 6.65 -27.73 59.53
C GLU A 84 5.82 -27.97 58.26
N ILE A 85 4.92 -28.95 58.25
CA ILE A 85 4.04 -29.21 57.11
C ILE A 85 3.12 -28.01 56.86
N SER A 86 2.56 -27.42 57.91
CA SER A 86 1.67 -26.26 57.79
C SER A 86 2.41 -25.04 57.26
N LEU A 87 3.63 -24.77 57.72
CA LEU A 87 4.46 -23.68 57.20
C LEU A 87 4.93 -23.93 55.76
N ARG A 88 5.34 -25.17 55.43
CA ARG A 88 5.68 -25.55 54.04
C ARG A 88 4.51 -25.32 53.09
N ARG A 89 3.30 -25.80 53.45
CA ARG A 89 2.08 -25.59 52.65
C ARG A 89 1.75 -24.10 52.45
N LEU A 90 1.92 -23.28 53.47
CA LEU A 90 1.70 -21.84 53.36
C LEU A 90 2.74 -21.19 52.42
N SER A 91 4.01 -21.56 52.55
CA SER A 91 5.09 -21.10 51.66
C SER A 91 4.86 -21.52 50.20
N ASP A 92 4.41 -22.75 49.98
CA ASP A 92 4.09 -23.27 48.63
C ASP A 92 2.91 -22.48 48.02
N SER A 93 1.84 -22.24 48.80
CA SER A 93 0.71 -21.39 48.38
C SER A 93 1.13 -19.97 48.00
N HIS A 94 2.05 -19.38 48.77
CA HIS A 94 2.63 -18.07 48.47
C HIS A 94 3.42 -18.07 47.15
N ARG A 95 4.25 -19.10 46.94
CA ARG A 95 5.01 -19.30 45.71
C ARG A 95 4.08 -19.46 44.50
N ASP A 96 3.04 -20.27 44.63
CA ASP A 96 2.04 -20.49 43.57
C ASP A 96 1.27 -19.21 43.23
N LYS A 97 0.92 -18.40 44.23
CA LYS A 97 0.27 -17.10 44.02
C LYS A 97 1.15 -16.13 43.24
N ILE A 98 2.45 -16.05 43.56
CA ILE A 98 3.41 -15.22 42.81
C ILE A 98 3.53 -15.73 41.37
N ALA A 99 3.73 -17.03 41.19
CA ALA A 99 3.83 -17.66 39.89
C ALA A 99 2.58 -17.44 39.01
N LEU A 100 1.38 -17.41 39.62
CA LEU A 100 0.15 -17.08 38.90
C LEU A 100 0.10 -15.61 38.49
N MET A 101 0.47 -14.68 39.38
CA MET A 101 0.54 -13.25 39.07
C MET A 101 1.53 -12.94 37.95
N ASP A 102 2.73 -13.54 38.00
CA ASP A 102 3.76 -13.34 36.97
C ASP A 102 3.32 -13.89 35.62
N ARG A 103 2.62 -15.04 35.60
CA ARG A 103 2.00 -15.57 34.39
C ARG A 103 0.94 -14.62 33.82
N GLN A 104 0.07 -14.06 34.67
CA GLN A 104 -0.94 -13.07 34.25
C GLN A 104 -0.26 -11.82 33.67
N PHE A 105 0.84 -11.36 34.28
CA PHE A 105 1.62 -10.25 33.75
C PHE A 105 2.23 -10.57 32.38
N LEU A 106 2.77 -11.78 32.18
CA LEU A 106 3.25 -12.23 30.87
C LEU A 106 2.13 -12.21 29.80
N GLN A 107 0.93 -12.65 30.16
CA GLN A 107 -0.24 -12.59 29.27
C GLN A 107 -0.63 -11.15 28.93
N GLN A 108 -0.69 -10.26 29.92
CA GLN A 108 -0.97 -8.84 29.72
C GLN A 108 0.08 -8.18 28.82
N LYS A 109 1.36 -8.47 29.07
CA LYS A 109 2.47 -8.02 28.24
C LYS A 109 2.29 -8.48 26.79
N GLN A 110 1.93 -9.74 26.57
CA GLN A 110 1.70 -10.26 25.23
C GLN A 110 0.52 -9.56 24.54
N GLN A 111 -0.56 -9.29 25.26
CA GLN A 111 -1.70 -8.56 24.71
C GLN A 111 -1.30 -7.16 24.24
N LEU A 112 -0.48 -6.44 25.01
CA LEU A 112 0.06 -5.15 24.61
C LEU A 112 0.98 -5.26 23.39
N MET A 113 1.81 -6.31 23.33
CA MET A 113 2.68 -6.53 22.16
C MET A 113 1.87 -6.83 20.90
N ARG A 114 0.80 -7.64 20.97
CA ARG A 114 -0.13 -7.87 19.85
C ARG A 114 -0.83 -6.60 19.41
N ALA A 115 -1.33 -5.80 20.36
CA ALA A 115 -1.99 -4.53 20.06
C ALA A 115 -1.03 -3.54 19.38
N ARG A 116 0.21 -3.45 19.88
CA ARG A 116 1.27 -2.65 19.27
C ARG A 116 1.57 -3.11 17.84
N GLU A 117 1.73 -4.41 17.62
CA GLU A 117 2.03 -4.96 16.30
C GLU A 117 0.87 -4.73 15.31
N ALA A 118 -0.38 -4.88 15.74
CA ALA A 118 -1.55 -4.55 14.93
C ALA A 118 -1.58 -3.06 14.53
N ALA A 119 -1.32 -2.14 15.48
CA ALA A 119 -1.25 -0.72 15.19
C ALA A 119 -0.11 -0.36 14.20
N LEU A 120 1.02 -1.06 14.28
CA LEU A 120 2.11 -0.91 13.31
C LEU A 120 1.68 -1.39 11.92
N TRP A 121 1.00 -2.52 11.80
CA TRP A 121 0.51 -3.01 10.51
C TRP A 121 -0.48 -2.03 9.85
N GLU A 122 -1.43 -1.48 10.61
CA GLU A 122 -2.35 -0.46 10.10
C GLU A 122 -1.64 0.81 9.64
N LEU A 123 -0.60 1.23 10.36
CA LEU A 123 0.20 2.39 9.97
C LEU A 123 1.01 2.12 8.71
N GLU A 124 1.65 0.96 8.62
CA GLU A 124 2.40 0.52 7.43
C GLU A 124 1.50 0.44 6.19
N GLU A 125 0.31 -0.17 6.31
CA GLU A 125 -0.66 -0.27 5.20
C GLU A 125 -1.10 1.10 4.70
N ARG A 126 -1.48 1.99 5.63
CA ARG A 126 -1.83 3.38 5.31
C ARG A 126 -0.69 4.11 4.63
N HIS A 127 0.54 3.93 5.12
CA HIS A 127 1.71 4.57 4.52
C HIS A 127 1.96 4.10 3.08
N ILE A 128 1.87 2.79 2.81
CA ILE A 128 2.00 2.24 1.45
C ILE A 128 0.91 2.79 0.54
N HIS A 129 -0.33 2.89 1.03
CA HIS A 129 -1.45 3.46 0.27
C HIS A 129 -1.26 4.96 -0.04
N GLU A 130 -0.89 5.76 0.96
CA GLU A 130 -0.68 7.21 0.79
C GLU A 130 0.46 7.50 -0.19
N LYS A 131 1.56 6.73 -0.10
CA LYS A 131 2.69 6.79 -1.05
C LYS A 131 2.22 6.51 -2.47
N HIS A 132 1.40 5.48 -2.69
CA HIS A 132 0.82 5.17 -4.01
C HIS A 132 -0.07 6.31 -4.53
N GLN A 133 -0.98 6.83 -3.70
CA GLN A 133 -1.87 7.92 -4.10
C GLN A 133 -1.11 9.19 -4.46
N LEU A 134 -0.01 9.50 -3.76
CA LEU A 134 0.85 10.63 -4.09
C LEU A 134 1.53 10.41 -5.46
N ALA A 135 2.17 9.27 -5.67
CA ALA A 135 2.86 8.95 -6.92
C ALA A 135 1.88 8.95 -8.11
N LYS A 136 0.69 8.37 -7.95
CA LYS A 136 -0.38 8.34 -8.96
C LYS A 136 -0.85 9.75 -9.32
N ARG A 137 -1.03 10.65 -8.33
CA ARG A 137 -1.39 12.06 -8.59
C ARG A 137 -0.29 12.79 -9.36
N GLN A 138 0.96 12.69 -8.90
CA GLN A 138 2.11 13.31 -9.57
C GLN A 138 2.25 12.85 -11.03
N LEU A 139 2.03 11.55 -11.29
CA LEU A 139 2.06 10.99 -12.64
C LEU A 139 0.97 11.62 -13.52
N LYS A 140 -0.26 11.71 -13.02
CA LYS A 140 -1.38 12.35 -13.73
C LYS A 140 -1.12 13.83 -14.02
N ASP A 141 -0.60 14.57 -13.04
CA ASP A 141 -0.29 15.99 -13.20
C ASP A 141 0.79 16.21 -14.27
N GLY A 142 1.81 15.33 -14.32
CA GLY A 142 2.84 15.33 -15.35
C GLY A 142 2.26 15.12 -16.76
N PHE A 143 1.41 14.11 -16.94
CA PHE A 143 0.76 13.86 -18.22
C PHE A 143 -0.25 14.96 -18.61
N PHE A 144 -0.97 15.53 -17.65
CA PHE A 144 -1.86 16.65 -17.89
C PHE A 144 -1.10 17.84 -18.47
N LEU A 145 0.04 18.20 -17.86
CA LEU A 145 0.89 19.27 -18.37
C LEU A 145 1.45 18.94 -19.76
N GLN A 146 1.89 17.70 -19.98
CA GLN A 146 2.40 17.25 -21.28
C GLN A 146 1.34 17.36 -22.38
N ARG A 147 0.10 16.94 -22.11
CA ARG A 147 -1.03 17.09 -23.04
C ARG A 147 -1.30 18.56 -23.36
N HIS A 148 -1.36 19.40 -22.32
CA HIS A 148 -1.62 20.83 -22.49
C HIS A 148 -0.55 21.52 -23.35
N GLN A 149 0.74 21.29 -23.06
CA GLN A 149 1.84 21.84 -23.85
C GLN A 149 1.83 21.34 -25.30
N MET A 150 1.52 20.06 -25.50
CA MET A 150 1.41 19.47 -26.83
C MET A 150 0.30 20.14 -27.65
N LEU A 151 -0.89 20.35 -27.07
CA LEU A 151 -2.00 21.06 -27.74
C LEU A 151 -1.58 22.48 -28.17
N ILE A 152 -0.96 23.26 -27.28
CA ILE A 152 -0.48 24.60 -27.61
C ILE A 152 0.52 24.60 -28.78
N ARG A 153 1.42 23.60 -28.82
CA ARG A 153 2.37 23.46 -29.95
C ARG A 153 1.65 23.12 -31.24
N HIS A 154 0.68 22.22 -31.18
CA HIS A 154 -0.11 21.81 -32.34
C HIS A 154 -0.93 22.96 -32.93
N ASP A 155 -1.55 23.78 -32.09
CA ASP A 155 -2.30 24.96 -32.54
C ASP A 155 -1.38 25.95 -33.26
N LYS A 156 -0.21 26.25 -32.69
CA LYS A 156 0.78 27.14 -33.30
C LYS A 156 1.33 26.62 -34.63
N GLU A 157 1.57 25.31 -34.73
CA GLU A 157 2.04 24.64 -35.95
C GLU A 157 0.97 24.71 -37.05
N LEU A 158 -0.28 24.44 -36.70
CA LEU A 158 -1.42 24.50 -37.62
C LEU A 158 -1.64 25.94 -38.12
N ASP A 159 -1.60 26.93 -37.22
CA ASP A 159 -1.72 28.35 -37.56
C ASP A 159 -0.56 28.84 -38.44
N HIS A 160 0.65 28.31 -38.22
CA HIS A 160 1.78 28.60 -39.10
C HIS A 160 1.55 28.05 -40.50
N MET A 161 1.11 26.79 -40.63
CA MET A 161 0.81 26.16 -41.92
C MET A 161 -0.30 26.88 -42.68
N LYS A 162 -1.39 27.24 -42.01
CA LYS A 162 -2.49 28.02 -42.62
C LYS A 162 -2.00 29.36 -43.17
N ARG A 163 -1.19 30.09 -42.39
CA ARG A 163 -0.60 31.37 -42.83
C ARG A 163 0.36 31.20 -44.00
N MET A 164 1.16 30.13 -44.01
CA MET A 164 2.08 29.83 -45.12
C MET A 164 1.32 29.52 -46.41
N ASN A 165 0.24 28.73 -46.32
CA ASN A 165 -0.57 28.39 -47.48
C ASN A 165 -1.34 29.61 -48.03
N SER A 166 -1.91 30.45 -47.14
CA SER A 166 -2.57 31.71 -47.54
C SER A 166 -1.62 32.63 -48.32
N ARG A 167 -0.36 32.78 -47.88
CA ARG A 167 0.63 33.59 -48.60
C ARG A 167 0.93 33.04 -49.99
N LYS A 168 1.06 31.72 -50.13
CA LYS A 168 1.27 31.08 -51.45
C LYS A 168 0.09 31.34 -52.39
N GLU A 169 -1.13 31.27 -51.86
CA GLU A 169 -2.34 31.57 -52.63
C GLU A 169 -2.39 33.04 -53.06
N GLU A 170 -2.15 33.97 -52.14
CA GLU A 170 -2.07 35.40 -52.44
C GLU A 170 -1.03 35.72 -53.51
N ASP A 171 0.15 35.10 -53.44
CA ASP A 171 1.21 35.31 -54.42
C ASP A 171 0.86 34.74 -55.79
N MET A 172 0.15 33.61 -55.86
CA MET A 172 -0.42 33.08 -57.11
C MET A 172 -1.43 34.07 -57.70
N ILE A 173 -2.35 34.59 -56.89
CA ILE A 173 -3.36 35.56 -57.33
C ILE A 173 -2.70 36.86 -57.82
N LYS A 174 -1.65 37.35 -57.14
CA LYS A 174 -0.89 38.53 -57.58
C LYS A 174 -0.25 38.29 -58.94
N ARG A 175 0.42 37.15 -59.15
CA ARG A 175 1.01 36.78 -60.45
C ARG A 175 -0.06 36.72 -61.55
N GLN A 176 -1.16 36.02 -61.29
CA GLN A 176 -2.28 35.91 -62.21
C GLN A 176 -2.91 37.27 -62.54
N THR A 177 -2.96 38.20 -61.59
CA THR A 177 -3.47 39.56 -61.79
C THR A 177 -2.58 40.37 -62.75
N ILE A 178 -1.27 40.26 -62.60
CA ILE A 178 -0.30 40.92 -63.50
C ILE A 178 -0.43 40.36 -64.91
N GLU A 179 -0.49 39.03 -65.05
CA GLU A 179 -0.65 38.36 -66.34
C GLU A 179 -1.98 38.73 -67.00
N LYS A 180 -3.09 38.74 -66.25
CA LYS A 180 -4.41 39.20 -66.72
C LYS A 180 -4.40 40.63 -67.25
N ARG A 181 -3.69 41.56 -66.59
CA ARG A 181 -3.54 42.95 -67.07
C ARG A 181 -2.71 43.05 -68.36
N ALA A 182 -1.70 42.20 -68.52
CA ALA A 182 -0.84 42.18 -69.70
C ALA A 182 -1.48 41.46 -70.90
N HIS A 183 -2.40 40.52 -70.67
CA HIS A 183 -2.99 39.65 -71.69
C HIS A 183 -3.69 40.43 -72.83
N PRO A 184 -4.56 41.42 -72.60
CA PRO A 184 -5.21 42.17 -73.70
C PRO A 184 -4.21 42.91 -74.60
N LYS A 185 -3.10 43.40 -74.04
CA LYS A 185 -2.04 44.05 -74.82
C LYS A 185 -1.36 43.05 -75.75
N ARG A 186 -1.07 41.85 -75.23
CA ARG A 186 -0.49 40.73 -76.00
C ARG A 186 -1.43 40.28 -77.13
N ILE A 187 -2.73 40.15 -76.84
CA ILE A 187 -3.74 39.80 -77.84
C ILE A 187 -3.80 40.88 -78.93
N LYS A 188 -3.85 42.17 -78.57
CA LYS A 188 -3.84 43.27 -79.54
C LYS A 188 -2.58 43.28 -80.43
N SER A 189 -1.39 43.01 -79.87
CA SER A 189 -0.17 42.92 -80.68
C SER A 189 -0.21 41.72 -81.63
N GLU A 190 -0.71 40.57 -81.18
CA GLU A 190 -0.85 39.36 -82.03
C GLU A 190 -1.89 39.58 -83.14
N MET A 191 -3.00 40.25 -82.85
CA MET A 191 -4.03 40.65 -83.83
C MET A 191 -3.43 41.41 -84.99
N LYS A 192 -2.62 42.44 -84.70
CA LYS A 192 -1.98 43.26 -85.74
C LYS A 192 -1.04 42.43 -86.62
N VAL A 193 -0.23 41.56 -86.00
CA VAL A 193 0.71 40.70 -86.75
C VAL A 193 -0.05 39.72 -87.65
N ARG A 194 -1.10 39.07 -87.15
CA ARG A 194 -1.88 38.13 -87.96
C ARG A 194 -2.67 38.80 -89.07
N GLU A 195 -3.24 39.98 -88.82
CA GLU A 195 -3.89 40.76 -89.87
C GLU A 195 -2.91 41.17 -90.96
N MET A 196 -1.70 41.63 -90.59
CA MET A 196 -0.63 41.95 -91.54
C MET A 196 -0.25 40.73 -92.38
N MET A 197 -0.02 39.58 -91.75
CA MET A 197 0.30 38.32 -92.43
C MET A 197 -0.81 37.86 -93.37
N PHE A 198 -2.08 38.03 -92.98
CA PHE A 198 -3.23 37.69 -93.83
C PHE A 198 -3.34 38.63 -95.03
N ARG A 199 -3.17 39.95 -94.84
CA ARG A 199 -3.15 40.93 -95.94
C ARG A 199 -2.02 40.64 -96.93
N GLU A 200 -0.84 40.28 -96.44
CA GLU A 200 0.29 39.85 -97.27
C GLU A 200 -0.04 38.57 -98.05
N SER A 201 -0.59 37.56 -97.36
CA SER A 201 -1.01 36.29 -97.98
C SER A 201 -2.07 36.49 -99.06
N MET A 202 -3.02 37.41 -98.84
CA MET A 202 -4.04 37.80 -99.81
C MET A 202 -3.43 38.51 -101.02
N ARG A 203 -2.50 39.45 -100.81
CA ARG A 203 -1.78 40.14 -101.89
C ARG A 203 -1.05 39.16 -102.80
N ILE A 204 -0.39 38.16 -102.21
CA ILE A 204 0.33 37.13 -102.97
C ILE A 204 -0.64 36.22 -103.74
N ARG A 205 -1.75 35.79 -103.11
CA ARG A 205 -2.72 34.85 -103.71
C ARG A 205 -3.60 35.49 -104.80
N MET A 206 -3.93 36.77 -104.70
CA MET A 206 -4.87 37.47 -105.59
C MET A 206 -4.18 38.37 -106.64
N ALA A 207 -2.86 38.27 -106.80
CA ALA A 207 -2.07 39.05 -107.76
C ALA A 207 -2.54 38.93 -109.23
N ASN A 208 -3.33 37.91 -109.57
CA ASN A 208 -3.71 37.58 -110.95
C ASN A 208 -5.21 37.76 -111.30
N SER A 209 -6.08 38.20 -110.37
CA SER A 209 -7.48 38.60 -110.67
C SER A 209 -8.15 39.29 -109.47
N PRO A 210 -8.35 40.63 -109.49
CA PRO A 210 -8.90 41.38 -108.37
C PRO A 210 -10.43 41.45 -108.47
N ASP A 211 -11.14 40.57 -107.78
CA ASP A 211 -12.57 40.75 -107.48
C ASP A 211 -12.69 41.45 -106.10
N PRO A 212 -13.06 42.74 -106.06
CA PRO A 212 -13.14 43.50 -104.81
C PRO A 212 -14.16 42.95 -103.81
N ASP A 213 -15.24 42.33 -104.29
CA ASP A 213 -16.28 41.75 -103.43
C ASP A 213 -15.82 40.42 -102.81
N HIS A 214 -15.05 39.63 -103.55
CA HIS A 214 -14.42 38.42 -103.04
C HIS A 214 -13.37 38.74 -101.95
N GLU A 215 -12.53 39.75 -102.17
CA GLU A 215 -11.54 40.21 -101.18
C GLU A 215 -12.20 40.66 -99.87
N ARG A 216 -13.26 41.48 -99.98
CA ARG A 216 -14.01 41.98 -98.84
C ARG A 216 -14.64 40.84 -98.04
N ASN A 217 -15.19 39.83 -98.71
CA ASN A 217 -15.78 38.66 -98.07
C ASN A 217 -14.73 37.77 -97.38
N MET A 218 -13.54 37.61 -97.97
CA MET A 218 -12.45 36.84 -97.38
C MET A 218 -11.86 37.52 -96.15
N LEU A 219 -11.69 38.85 -96.18
CA LEU A 219 -11.26 39.63 -95.02
C LEU A 219 -12.28 39.55 -93.87
N LYS A 220 -13.58 39.64 -94.19
CA LYS A 220 -14.66 39.52 -93.20
C LYS A 220 -14.66 38.14 -92.51
N LYS A 221 -14.51 37.06 -93.29
CA LYS A 221 -14.40 35.68 -92.76
C LYS A 221 -13.15 35.49 -91.88
N PHE A 222 -12.01 36.04 -92.29
CA PHE A 222 -10.79 36.01 -91.48
C PHE A 222 -10.97 36.74 -90.14
N GLN A 223 -11.53 37.94 -90.16
CA GLN A 223 -11.79 38.72 -88.93
C GLN A 223 -12.78 38.00 -87.99
N GLU A 224 -13.81 37.36 -88.53
CA GLU A 224 -14.75 36.57 -87.74
C GLU A 224 -14.09 35.34 -87.09
N ASN A 225 -13.29 34.61 -87.85
CA ASN A 225 -12.53 33.45 -87.36
C ASN A 225 -11.49 33.85 -86.29
N GLU A 226 -10.75 34.93 -86.52
CA GLU A 226 -9.80 35.46 -85.54
C GLU A 226 -10.52 35.94 -84.28
N LYS A 227 -11.66 36.63 -84.41
CA LYS A 227 -12.50 37.03 -83.25
C LYS A 227 -12.96 35.81 -82.44
N LYS A 228 -13.29 34.68 -83.08
CA LYS A 228 -13.64 33.43 -82.40
C LYS A 228 -12.42 32.82 -81.70
N ARG A 229 -11.27 32.79 -82.39
CA ARG A 229 -10.01 32.26 -81.84
C ARG A 229 -9.57 33.03 -80.59
N TYR A 230 -9.62 34.35 -80.61
CA TYR A 230 -9.25 35.16 -79.45
C TYR A 230 -10.18 34.95 -78.26
N ARG A 231 -11.49 34.81 -78.49
CA ARG A 231 -12.42 34.47 -77.40
C ARG A 231 -12.06 33.13 -76.76
N LEU A 232 -11.75 32.11 -77.56
CA LEU A 232 -11.33 30.81 -77.06
C LEU A 232 -9.97 30.87 -76.35
N GLU A 233 -9.03 31.68 -76.83
CA GLU A 233 -7.72 31.87 -76.20
C GLU A 233 -7.86 32.54 -74.83
N THR A 234 -8.66 33.61 -74.73
CA THR A 234 -9.00 34.25 -73.44
C THR A 234 -9.66 33.25 -72.49
N GLN A 235 -10.61 32.45 -72.98
CA GLN A 235 -11.27 31.44 -72.16
C GLN A 235 -10.28 30.39 -71.65
N ARG A 236 -9.37 29.89 -72.50
CA ARG A 236 -8.33 28.94 -72.11
C ARG A 236 -7.36 29.54 -71.08
N PHE A 237 -7.00 30.80 -71.24
CA PHE A 237 -6.16 31.54 -70.30
C PHE A 237 -6.82 31.64 -68.92
N ASP A 238 -8.09 32.04 -68.85
CA ASP A 238 -8.84 32.10 -67.60
C ASP A 238 -9.04 30.73 -66.94
N GLN A 239 -9.35 29.70 -67.74
CA GLN A 239 -9.46 28.32 -67.26
C GLN A 239 -8.14 27.80 -66.67
N LYS A 240 -7.00 28.11 -67.31
CA LYS A 240 -5.68 27.74 -66.80
C LYS A 240 -5.43 28.37 -65.42
N HIS A 241 -5.72 29.66 -65.26
CA HIS A 241 -5.56 30.36 -63.99
C HIS A 241 -6.46 29.75 -62.89
N LEU A 242 -7.71 29.44 -63.23
CA LEU A 242 -8.64 28.81 -62.29
C LEU A 242 -8.13 27.45 -61.82
N ARG A 243 -7.72 26.57 -62.74
CA ARG A 243 -7.18 25.24 -62.41
C ARG A 243 -5.94 25.31 -61.53
N GLN A 244 -5.00 26.20 -61.84
CA GLN A 244 -3.79 26.37 -61.02
C GLN A 244 -4.10 26.80 -59.58
N LEU A 245 -5.11 27.67 -59.39
CA LEU A 245 -5.53 28.10 -58.06
C LEU A 245 -6.23 26.97 -57.31
N GLU A 246 -7.08 26.21 -57.99
CA GLU A 246 -7.78 25.05 -57.42
C GLU A 246 -6.80 23.94 -57.00
N GLU A 247 -5.84 23.60 -57.86
CA GLU A 247 -4.76 22.65 -57.54
C GLU A 247 -3.93 23.11 -56.34
N LEU A 248 -3.59 24.40 -56.27
CA LEU A 248 -2.86 24.97 -55.13
C LEU A 248 -3.68 24.89 -53.82
N ARG A 249 -4.99 25.14 -53.88
CA ARG A 249 -5.89 25.00 -52.73
C ARG A 249 -6.01 23.53 -52.29
N ALA A 250 -6.21 22.61 -53.24
CA ALA A 250 -6.31 21.18 -52.95
C ALA A 250 -5.03 20.62 -52.30
N THR A 251 -3.85 21.03 -52.78
CA THR A 251 -2.57 20.63 -52.17
C THR A 251 -2.37 21.23 -50.78
N SER A 252 -2.77 22.50 -50.58
CA SER A 252 -2.80 23.15 -49.27
C SER A 252 -3.69 22.41 -48.28
N GLU A 253 -4.91 22.06 -48.66
CA GLU A 253 -5.86 21.32 -47.84
C GLU A 253 -5.34 19.92 -47.48
N THR A 254 -4.73 19.23 -48.45
CA THR A 254 -4.12 17.91 -48.22
C THR A 254 -3.00 18.02 -47.17
N THR A 255 -2.14 19.03 -47.29
CA THR A 255 -1.05 19.27 -46.34
C THR A 255 -1.58 19.56 -44.92
N ILE A 256 -2.69 20.31 -44.80
CA ILE A 256 -3.33 20.59 -43.51
C ILE A 256 -3.89 19.29 -42.89
N LYS A 257 -4.58 18.47 -43.68
CA LYS A 257 -5.16 17.19 -43.22
C LYS A 257 -4.08 16.21 -42.76
N GLU A 258 -2.99 16.09 -43.52
CA GLU A 258 -1.84 15.24 -43.14
C GLU A 258 -1.21 15.72 -41.82
N LEU A 259 -1.06 17.03 -41.65
CA LEU A 259 -0.57 17.58 -40.39
C LEU A 259 -1.51 17.20 -39.24
N GLU A 260 -2.81 17.49 -39.35
CA GLU A 260 -3.81 17.16 -38.33
C GLU A 260 -3.82 15.66 -37.98
N GLN A 261 -3.64 14.77 -38.97
CA GLN A 261 -3.51 13.34 -38.75
C GLN A 261 -2.29 13.01 -37.88
N LEU A 262 -1.11 13.55 -38.20
CA LEU A 262 0.09 13.35 -37.38
C LEU A 262 -0.08 13.89 -35.96
N GLN A 263 -0.82 14.98 -35.78
CA GLN A 263 -1.14 15.50 -34.45
C GLN A 263 -2.08 14.56 -33.68
N ASN A 264 -3.08 13.97 -34.35
CA ASN A 264 -3.98 12.98 -33.75
C ASN A 264 -3.23 11.71 -33.33
N GLU A 265 -2.32 11.21 -34.16
CA GLU A 265 -1.47 10.07 -33.83
C GLU A 265 -0.59 10.37 -32.61
N LYS A 266 0.03 11.56 -32.54
CA LYS A 266 0.79 12.00 -31.37
C LYS A 266 -0.06 12.05 -30.09
N ARG A 267 -1.31 12.56 -30.16
CA ARG A 267 -2.25 12.56 -29.03
C ARG A 267 -2.58 11.13 -28.57
N LYS A 268 -2.84 10.22 -29.52
CA LYS A 268 -3.14 8.82 -29.24
C LYS A 268 -1.96 8.13 -28.55
N MET A 269 -0.75 8.26 -29.09
CA MET A 269 0.46 7.71 -28.48
C MET A 269 0.70 8.23 -27.06
N LEU A 270 0.44 9.52 -26.82
CA LEU A 270 0.57 10.11 -25.49
C LEU A 270 -0.46 9.53 -24.50
N MET A 271 -1.71 9.37 -24.92
CA MET A 271 -2.78 8.74 -24.11
C MET A 271 -2.49 7.27 -23.80
N GLU A 272 -2.01 6.51 -24.77
CA GLU A 272 -1.61 5.11 -24.58
C GLU A 272 -0.44 5.01 -23.60
N HIS A 273 0.56 5.88 -23.71
CA HIS A 273 1.68 5.95 -22.77
C HIS A 273 1.22 6.32 -21.35
N GLU A 274 0.30 7.28 -21.19
CA GLU A 274 -0.31 7.64 -19.91
C GLU A 274 -1.03 6.44 -19.27
N THR A 275 -1.82 5.73 -20.07
CA THR A 275 -2.58 4.56 -19.62
C THR A 275 -1.66 3.42 -19.19
N MET A 276 -0.62 3.15 -19.99
CA MET A 276 0.39 2.15 -19.69
C MET A 276 1.13 2.49 -18.39
N LYS A 277 1.57 3.74 -18.22
CA LYS A 277 2.29 4.19 -17.01
C LYS A 277 1.42 4.13 -15.76
N LEU A 278 0.13 4.49 -15.86
CA LEU A 278 -0.81 4.33 -14.75
C LEU A 278 -0.99 2.86 -14.38
N LYS A 279 -1.07 1.96 -15.37
CA LYS A 279 -1.16 0.52 -15.14
C LYS A 279 0.08 -0.03 -14.45
N GLU A 280 1.27 0.31 -14.93
CA GLU A 280 2.55 -0.07 -14.30
C GLU A 280 2.60 0.39 -12.83
N GLN A 281 2.11 1.59 -12.53
CA GLN A 281 2.04 2.12 -11.17
C GLN A 281 1.08 1.31 -10.27
N GLU A 282 -0.08 0.89 -10.78
CA GLU A 282 -1.02 0.03 -10.05
C GLU A 282 -0.46 -1.39 -9.82
N GLU A 283 0.25 -1.95 -10.80
CA GLU A 283 0.91 -3.24 -10.68
C GLU A 283 2.03 -3.20 -9.63
N ALA A 284 2.83 -2.12 -9.61
CA ALA A 284 3.85 -1.90 -8.60
C ALA A 284 3.25 -1.80 -7.19
N TYR A 285 2.17 -1.03 -7.01
CA TYR A 285 1.44 -0.94 -5.73
C TYR A 285 0.89 -2.29 -5.29
N SER A 286 0.25 -3.02 -6.21
CA SER A 286 -0.31 -4.35 -5.92
C SER A 286 0.76 -5.35 -5.50
N LYS A 287 1.94 -5.29 -6.13
CA LYS A 287 3.10 -6.09 -5.75
C LYS A 287 3.63 -5.70 -4.36
N GLU A 288 3.85 -4.41 -4.10
CA GLU A 288 4.32 -3.91 -2.80
C GLU A 288 3.37 -4.33 -1.67
N LEU A 289 2.06 -4.23 -1.88
CA LEU A 289 1.05 -4.65 -0.91
C LEU A 289 1.07 -6.17 -0.68
N LYS A 290 1.23 -6.96 -1.74
CA LYS A 290 1.33 -8.43 -1.64
C LYS A 290 2.58 -8.85 -0.86
N ASP A 291 3.72 -8.26 -1.19
CA ASP A 291 5.00 -8.57 -0.54
C ASP A 291 5.00 -8.14 0.94
N TRP A 292 4.37 -6.99 1.26
CA TRP A 292 4.15 -6.56 2.65
C TRP A 292 3.22 -7.51 3.41
N LYS A 293 2.06 -7.90 2.83
CA LYS A 293 1.13 -8.87 3.45
C LYS A 293 1.81 -10.22 3.72
N ALA A 294 2.70 -10.66 2.84
CA ALA A 294 3.47 -11.89 3.02
C ALA A 294 4.41 -11.84 4.24
N GLN A 295 4.86 -10.65 4.66
CA GLN A 295 5.72 -10.47 5.84
C GLN A 295 4.94 -10.48 7.16
N LEU A 296 3.62 -10.26 7.15
CA LEU A 296 2.83 -10.21 8.39
C LEU A 296 2.75 -11.56 9.10
N LYS A 297 2.56 -12.64 8.33
CA LYS A 297 2.47 -14.01 8.88
C LYS A 297 3.74 -14.43 9.65
N PRO A 298 4.97 -14.33 9.11
CA PRO A 298 6.17 -14.68 9.85
C PRO A 298 6.41 -13.76 11.05
N ARG A 299 6.12 -12.45 10.96
CA ARG A 299 6.19 -11.54 12.12
C ARG A 299 5.26 -11.98 13.26
N LYS A 300 4.01 -12.31 12.94
CA LYS A 300 3.05 -12.86 13.91
C LYS A 300 3.56 -14.16 14.54
N GLN A 301 4.08 -15.08 13.74
CA GLN A 301 4.62 -16.35 14.23
C GLN A 301 5.80 -16.15 15.18
N LEU A 302 6.71 -15.23 14.87
CA LEU A 302 7.82 -14.89 15.76
C LEU A 302 7.31 -14.35 17.10
N LEU A 303 6.35 -13.42 17.07
CA LEU A 303 5.75 -12.84 18.27
C LEU A 303 5.09 -13.91 19.17
N GLU A 304 4.35 -14.86 18.58
CA GLU A 304 3.73 -15.95 19.34
C GLU A 304 4.77 -16.99 19.84
N SER A 305 5.84 -17.22 19.08
CA SER A 305 6.93 -18.10 19.48
C SER A 305 7.72 -17.54 20.66
N GLU A 306 8.01 -16.24 20.66
CA GLU A 306 8.69 -15.56 21.77
C GLU A 306 7.85 -15.62 23.06
N PHE A 307 6.54 -15.41 22.95
CA PHE A 307 5.62 -15.55 24.07
C PHE A 307 5.57 -16.98 24.61
N SER A 308 5.45 -17.96 23.73
CA SER A 308 5.45 -19.38 24.10
C SER A 308 6.75 -19.77 24.81
N ALA A 309 7.89 -19.30 24.31
CA ALA A 309 9.18 -19.52 24.95
C ALA A 309 9.28 -18.81 26.32
N ALA A 310 8.73 -17.61 26.46
CA ALA A 310 8.67 -16.89 27.74
C ALA A 310 7.80 -17.64 28.77
N LEU A 311 6.63 -18.12 28.37
CA LEU A 311 5.78 -18.96 29.22
C LEU A 311 6.49 -20.25 29.65
N LYS A 312 7.12 -20.95 28.70
CA LYS A 312 7.84 -22.19 28.99
C LYS A 312 8.97 -21.98 30.00
N ARG A 313 9.79 -20.93 29.81
CA ARG A 313 10.85 -20.57 30.78
C ARG A 313 10.28 -20.24 32.16
N HIS A 314 9.13 -19.57 32.20
CA HIS A 314 8.46 -19.23 33.45
C HIS A 314 7.94 -20.47 34.18
N GLU A 315 7.35 -21.43 33.45
CA GLU A 315 6.89 -22.73 33.97
C GLU A 315 8.07 -23.55 34.51
N GLU A 316 9.17 -23.62 33.76
CA GLU A 316 10.41 -24.31 34.16
C GLU A 316 11.03 -23.68 35.42
N ALA A 317 11.12 -22.35 35.49
CA ALA A 317 11.72 -21.65 36.63
C ALA A 317 10.92 -21.83 37.94
N ASN A 318 9.59 -21.87 37.84
CA ASN A 318 8.73 -21.97 39.01
C ASN A 318 8.34 -23.41 39.35
N GLY A 319 8.58 -24.38 38.47
CA GLY A 319 8.43 -25.81 38.72
C GLY A 319 6.98 -26.30 38.72
N TYR A 320 6.08 -25.61 38.00
CA TYR A 320 4.67 -25.97 37.93
C TYR A 320 4.24 -26.30 36.49
N LYS A 321 3.25 -27.18 36.35
CA LYS A 321 2.48 -27.33 35.10
C LYS A 321 1.18 -26.55 35.19
N ILE A 322 0.62 -26.11 34.06
CA ILE A 322 -0.60 -25.28 33.97
C ILE A 322 -1.74 -25.78 34.87
N GLY A 323 -1.98 -27.10 34.89
CA GLY A 323 -3.03 -27.70 35.72
C GLY A 323 -2.77 -27.66 37.23
N GLN A 324 -1.51 -27.58 37.67
CA GLN A 324 -1.14 -27.53 39.09
C GLN A 324 -1.41 -26.16 39.73
N LEU A 325 -1.12 -25.07 39.02
CA LEU A 325 -1.36 -23.71 39.54
C LEU A 325 -2.85 -23.39 39.73
N MET A 326 -3.71 -23.81 38.80
CA MET A 326 -5.15 -23.53 38.90
C MET A 326 -5.81 -24.28 40.06
N VAL A 327 -5.31 -25.47 40.38
CA VAL A 327 -5.75 -26.27 41.53
C VAL A 327 -5.21 -25.67 42.84
N ALA A 328 -3.93 -25.29 42.89
CA ALA A 328 -3.30 -24.70 44.07
C ALA A 328 -3.89 -23.33 44.45
N ALA A 329 -4.29 -22.53 43.46
CA ALA A 329 -4.95 -21.24 43.68
C ALA A 329 -6.45 -21.33 44.02
N GLY A 330 -7.02 -22.55 44.13
CA GLY A 330 -8.44 -22.75 44.44
C GLY A 330 -9.40 -22.33 43.32
N LEU A 331 -8.90 -22.17 42.09
CA LEU A 331 -9.67 -21.74 40.92
C LEU A 331 -10.31 -22.91 40.17
N VAL A 332 -9.92 -24.16 40.47
CA VAL A 332 -10.53 -25.38 39.93
C VAL A 332 -10.70 -26.41 41.06
N THR A 333 -11.94 -26.75 41.39
CA THR A 333 -12.29 -27.91 42.22
C THR A 333 -12.34 -29.16 41.33
N ILE A 334 -11.57 -30.19 41.70
CA ILE A 334 -11.65 -31.51 41.06
C ILE A 334 -12.97 -32.15 41.51
N THR A 335 -14.02 -31.96 40.72
CA THR A 335 -15.14 -32.90 40.65
C THR A 335 -14.86 -33.82 39.48
N GLY A 336 -14.64 -35.11 39.77
CA GLY A 336 -14.53 -36.12 38.73
C GLY A 336 -15.81 -36.19 37.90
N CYS A 337 -15.66 -36.28 36.58
CA CYS A 337 -16.59 -36.97 35.70
C CYS A 337 -15.89 -37.31 34.38
N GLU A 338 -15.78 -38.61 34.16
CA GLU A 338 -15.88 -39.37 32.92
C GLU A 338 -15.35 -38.78 31.59
N SER A 339 -14.40 -39.55 31.06
CA SER A 339 -14.06 -39.66 29.66
C SER A 339 -15.26 -39.91 28.73
N SER A 340 -15.44 -39.06 27.72
CA SER A 340 -15.66 -39.47 26.33
C SER A 340 -15.47 -38.33 25.32
N PRO A 341 -15.21 -38.63 24.03
CA PRO A 341 -14.25 -37.87 23.23
C PRO A 341 -14.86 -37.03 22.10
N ASN A 342 -14.01 -36.16 21.56
CA ASN A 342 -14.04 -35.60 20.20
C ASN A 342 -15.25 -34.76 19.77
N THR A 343 -15.02 -33.45 19.60
CA THR A 343 -15.23 -32.79 18.31
C THR A 343 -14.25 -31.63 18.16
N SER A 344 -13.25 -31.86 17.34
CA SER A 344 -12.45 -30.84 16.67
C SER A 344 -13.29 -30.17 15.59
N SER A 345 -13.46 -28.86 15.65
CA SER A 345 -13.69 -28.03 14.47
C SER A 345 -12.94 -26.71 14.66
N ALA A 346 -11.68 -26.75 14.24
CA ALA A 346 -10.93 -25.57 13.88
C ALA A 346 -11.32 -25.21 12.45
N SER A 347 -12.17 -24.20 12.28
CA SER A 347 -12.24 -23.43 11.05
C SER A 347 -13.01 -22.14 11.31
N ASP A 348 -12.50 -21.07 10.70
CA ASP A 348 -13.21 -19.84 10.38
C ASP A 348 -13.51 -18.87 11.53
N ILE A 349 -12.51 -18.02 11.82
CA ILE A 349 -12.81 -16.64 12.21
C ILE A 349 -12.55 -15.80 10.97
N GLU A 350 -13.64 -15.51 10.27
CA GLU A 350 -13.74 -14.47 9.26
C GLU A 350 -13.19 -13.15 9.82
N PHE A 351 -12.32 -12.51 9.04
CA PHE A 351 -11.85 -11.16 9.27
C PHE A 351 -13.00 -10.21 8.96
N ASP A 352 -13.86 -9.98 9.96
CA ASP A 352 -14.91 -9.00 9.82
C ASP A 352 -14.30 -7.60 9.79
N THR A 353 -14.64 -6.92 8.70
CA THR A 353 -14.18 -5.58 8.36
C THR A 353 -14.89 -4.59 9.28
N VAL A 354 -14.20 -4.13 10.33
CA VAL A 354 -14.71 -3.04 11.15
C VAL A 354 -14.59 -1.74 10.36
N SER A 355 -15.68 -1.39 9.70
CA SER A 355 -15.94 -0.09 9.09
C SER A 355 -16.05 0.96 10.18
N LEU A 356 -14.93 1.62 10.50
CA LEU A 356 -14.93 2.83 11.33
C LEU A 356 -15.22 4.03 10.44
N ARG A 357 -16.50 4.42 10.42
CA ARG A 357 -16.97 5.67 9.86
C ARG A 357 -16.32 6.86 10.57
N LEU A 358 -15.87 7.78 9.72
CA LEU A 358 -15.49 9.18 9.92
C LEU A 358 -15.89 9.81 11.27
N LEU A 359 -14.89 10.32 11.97
CA LEU A 359 -14.96 11.63 12.61
C LEU A 359 -13.74 12.44 12.11
N GLU A 360 -13.96 13.34 11.15
CA GLU A 360 -12.95 14.32 10.72
C GLU A 360 -12.77 15.41 11.79
N PRO A 361 -11.53 15.74 12.19
CA PRO A 361 -11.22 17.08 12.66
C PRO A 361 -10.67 17.91 11.49
N ALA A 362 -11.34 19.03 11.23
CA ALA A 362 -10.93 20.02 10.24
C ALA A 362 -9.56 20.63 10.59
N PHE A 363 -8.49 20.13 9.96
CA PHE A 363 -7.18 20.79 9.95
C PHE A 363 -7.02 21.56 8.64
N ARG A 364 -7.04 22.90 8.73
CA ARG A 364 -6.69 23.79 7.62
C ARG A 364 -5.20 23.62 7.28
N PRO A 365 -4.81 23.42 6.02
CA PRO A 365 -3.39 23.39 5.66
C PRO A 365 -2.84 24.81 5.62
N ARG A 366 -1.79 25.06 6.43
CA ARG A 366 -0.94 26.25 6.35
C ARG A 366 -0.06 26.10 5.11
N THR A 367 -0.24 26.99 4.12
CA THR A 367 0.59 27.03 2.92
C THR A 367 1.99 27.50 3.27
N TYR A 368 2.98 26.63 3.13
CA TYR A 368 4.38 27.02 3.05
C TYR A 368 4.79 26.98 1.57
N SER A 369 4.92 28.16 0.98
CA SER A 369 5.53 28.39 -0.31
C SER A 369 7.05 28.23 -0.19
N VAL A 370 7.58 27.14 -0.73
CA VAL A 370 9.02 26.97 -0.96
C VAL A 370 9.32 27.44 -2.39
N PRO A 371 10.27 28.36 -2.62
CA PRO A 371 10.59 28.82 -3.96
C PRO A 371 11.40 27.74 -4.70
N ILE A 372 10.82 27.18 -5.76
CA ILE A 372 11.54 26.30 -6.69
C ILE A 372 12.46 27.18 -7.54
N ARG A 373 13.77 27.12 -7.30
CA ARG A 373 14.77 27.67 -8.22
C ARG A 373 14.73 26.84 -9.50
N PHE A 374 14.36 27.49 -10.60
CA PHE A 374 14.62 27.03 -11.96
C PHE A 374 16.12 27.18 -12.21
N ASP A 375 16.88 26.09 -12.27
CA ASP A 375 18.14 26.10 -13.02
C ASP A 375 18.47 24.73 -13.57
N SER A 376 18.79 24.73 -14.87
CA SER A 376 19.43 23.69 -15.69
C SER A 376 18.62 22.43 -16.06
N TRP A 377 17.96 22.49 -17.23
CA TRP A 377 17.70 21.30 -18.05
C TRP A 377 18.82 21.13 -19.08
N PRO A 378 19.22 19.88 -19.42
CA PRO A 378 20.25 19.63 -20.42
C PRO A 378 19.74 19.92 -21.83
N ARG A 379 20.54 20.67 -22.59
CA ARG A 379 20.29 21.02 -23.99
C ARG A 379 20.57 19.78 -24.86
N PHE A 380 19.52 19.14 -25.38
CA PHE A 380 19.66 18.09 -26.39
C PHE A 380 20.20 18.69 -27.69
N THR A 381 21.44 18.35 -28.04
CA THR A 381 22.06 18.62 -29.35
C THR A 381 21.65 17.55 -30.35
N ILE A 382 20.98 17.96 -31.42
CA ILE A 382 20.69 17.10 -32.58
C ILE A 382 21.99 16.94 -33.40
N PRO A 383 22.42 15.74 -33.79
CA PRO A 383 23.59 15.57 -34.65
C PRO A 383 23.28 16.07 -36.07
N ARG A 384 24.15 16.93 -36.63
CA ARG A 384 24.12 17.28 -38.06
C ARG A 384 24.57 16.07 -38.91
N PRO A 385 23.94 15.82 -40.07
CA PRO A 385 24.44 14.81 -41.00
C PRO A 385 25.77 15.26 -41.63
N ARG A 386 26.72 14.33 -41.73
CA ARG A 386 27.99 14.54 -42.44
C ARG A 386 27.70 14.63 -43.94
N LEU A 387 28.07 15.75 -44.55
CA LEU A 387 28.16 15.88 -46.01
C LEU A 387 29.31 14.98 -46.48
N ASN A 388 28.99 13.95 -47.25
CA ASN A 388 29.98 13.18 -48.00
C ASN A 388 30.57 14.10 -49.09
N THR A 389 31.88 14.30 -49.02
CA THR A 389 32.68 14.89 -50.08
C THR A 389 32.73 13.90 -51.26
N PHE A 390 31.93 14.17 -52.30
CA PHE A 390 32.15 13.56 -53.61
C PHE A 390 33.46 14.10 -54.18
N THR A 391 34.46 13.22 -54.30
CA THR A 391 35.65 13.48 -55.10
C THR A 391 35.34 13.07 -56.55
N PHE A 392 35.38 14.04 -57.45
CA PHE A 392 35.40 13.79 -58.89
C PHE A 392 36.77 13.18 -59.26
N LYS A 393 36.76 12.01 -59.91
CA LYS A 393 37.89 11.50 -60.68
C LYS A 393 37.43 11.34 -62.13
N ASN A 394 38.08 12.13 -63.00
CA ASN A 394 38.12 12.17 -64.46
C ASN A 394 36.82 11.99 -65.25
#